data_AF-G9K3C5-F1
#
_entry.id   AF-G9K3C5-F1
#
_cell.length_a   1.000
_cell.length_b   1.000
_cell.length_c   1.000
_cell.angle_alpha   90.00
_cell.angle_beta   90.00
_cell.angle_gamma   90.00
#
_symmetry.space_group_name_H-M   'P 1'
#
loop_
_entity.id
_entity.type
_entity.pdbx_description
1 polymer ?
#
loop_
_entity_poly.entity_id
_entity_poly.type
_entity_poly.pdbx_seq_one_letter_code
_entity_poly.pdbx_strand_id
1 'polypeptide(L)' 'GKKSWKKIYFLLRRSGLYFSTKGTSKEPRHLQFFSEFGNSDIYVSLAGKKKHGAPTNYGFCFKPNKAGGPR' A
#
# COMPACT_ATOMS: atom_id res chain seq x y z
N GLY A 1 -16.30 5.23 -5.45
CA GLY A 1 -15.39 4.09 -5.66
C GLY A 1 -15.70 2.97 -4.69
N LYS A 2 -15.66 1.71 -5.12
CA LYS A 2 -15.97 0.53 -4.29
C LYS A 2 -14.97 0.43 -3.12
N LYS A 3 -15.46 0.43 -1.87
CA LYS A 3 -14.65 0.19 -0.65
C LYS A 3 -14.43 -1.32 -0.43
N SER A 4 -13.97 -2.02 -1.46
CA SER A 4 -13.74 -3.47 -1.42
C SER A 4 -12.30 -3.78 -1.02
N TRP A 5 -12.12 -4.74 -0.12
CA TRP A 5 -10.80 -5.15 0.36
C TRP A 5 -10.46 -6.55 -0.17
N LYS A 6 -9.19 -6.75 -0.53
CA LYS A 6 -8.65 -8.05 -0.98
C LYS A 6 -7.42 -8.41 -0.15
N LYS A 7 -7.33 -9.67 0.27
CA LYS A 7 -6.10 -10.22 0.86
C LYS A 7 -5.08 -10.46 -0.25
N ILE A 8 -3.93 -9.82 -0.16
CA ILE A 8 -2.86 -9.88 -1.17
C ILE A 8 -1.52 -10.12 -0.45
N TYR A 9 -0.62 -10.88 -1.08
CA TYR A 9 0.74 -11.10 -0.58
C TYR A 9 1.65 -9.94 -1.00
N PHE A 10 2.21 -9.24 -0.01
CA PHE A 10 3.11 -8.10 -0.20
C PHE A 10 4.56 -8.47 0.11
N LEU A 11 5.49 -7.79 -0.57
CA LEU A 11 6.93 -7.90 -0.36
C LEU A 11 7.52 -6.50 -0.18
N LEU A 12 8.23 -6.31 0.93
CA LEU A 12 9.04 -5.13 1.17
C LEU A 12 10.44 -5.31 0.59
N ARG A 13 10.90 -4.37 -0.25
CA ARG A 13 12.25 -4.33 -0.82
C ARG A 13 12.85 -2.94 -0.65
N ARG A 14 14.17 -2.82 -0.85
CA ARG A 14 14.87 -1.52 -0.81
C ARG A 14 14.26 -0.50 -1.79
N SER A 15 13.83 -0.95 -2.97
CA SER A 15 13.24 -0.09 -4.01
C SER A 15 11.76 0.26 -3.77
N GLY A 16 11.10 -0.32 -2.77
CA GLY A 16 9.68 -0.06 -2.51
C GLY A 16 8.89 -1.27 -2.04
N LEU A 17 7.58 -1.07 -1.93
CA LEU A 17 6.61 -2.10 -1.61
C LEU A 17 6.03 -2.68 -2.91
N TYR A 18 5.96 -4.01 -2.98
CA TYR A 18 5.42 -4.75 -4.13
C TYR A 18 4.33 -5.71 -3.67
N PHE A 19 3.45 -6.11 -4.58
CA PHE A 19 2.52 -7.20 -4.35
C PHE A 19 2.61 -8.27 -5.43
N SER A 20 2.29 -9.51 -5.07
CA SER A 20 2.27 -10.64 -6.01
C SER A 20 0.90 -10.74 -6.70
N THR A 21 0.91 -10.90 -8.02
CA THR A 21 -0.28 -11.23 -8.81
C THR A 21 -0.56 -12.72 -8.87
N LYS A 22 0.38 -13.56 -8.39
CA LYS A 22 0.25 -15.03 -8.39
C LYS A 22 0.57 -15.61 -7.01
N GLY A 23 -0.45 -15.70 -6.16
CA GLY A 23 -0.32 -16.29 -4.82
C GLY A 23 0.77 -15.61 -3.99
N THR A 24 1.77 -16.39 -3.58
CA THR A 24 2.96 -15.92 -2.84
C THR A 24 4.22 -15.89 -3.69
N SER A 25 4.10 -16.00 -5.02
CA SER A 25 5.24 -16.00 -5.94
C SER A 25 6.07 -14.74 -5.78
N LYS A 26 7.40 -14.92 -5.77
CA LYS A 26 8.40 -13.85 -5.70
C LYS A 26 9.13 -13.60 -7.03
N GLU A 27 8.76 -14.32 -8.09
CA GLU A 27 9.33 -14.12 -9.44
C GLU A 27 9.03 -12.71 -9.96
N PRO A 28 10.00 -12.02 -10.60
CA PRO A 28 9.83 -10.64 -11.06
C PRO A 28 8.57 -10.40 -11.92
N ARG A 29 8.24 -11.34 -12.81
CA ARG A 29 7.05 -11.28 -13.68
C ARG A 29 5.71 -11.25 -12.92
N HIS A 30 5.69 -11.76 -11.69
CA HIS A 30 4.50 -11.78 -10.84
C HIS A 30 4.46 -10.60 -9.86
N LEU A 31 5.47 -9.73 -9.84
CA LEU A 31 5.53 -8.60 -8.93
C LEU A 31 5.01 -7.33 -9.59
N GLN A 32 4.12 -6.64 -8.89
CA GLN A 32 3.63 -5.32 -9.25
C GLN A 32 4.07 -4.31 -8.21
N PHE A 33 4.58 -3.16 -8.67
CA PHE A 33 4.98 -2.07 -7.80
C PHE A 33 3.75 -1.41 -7.16
N PHE A 34 3.84 -1.12 -5.86
CA PHE A 34 2.77 -0.46 -5.12
C PHE A 34 3.14 0.97 -4.73
N SER A 35 4.30 1.17 -4.09
CA SER A 35 4.72 2.49 -3.61
C SER A 35 6.22 2.52 -3.28
N GLU A 36 6.84 3.70 -3.45
CA GLU A 36 8.19 4.02 -2.98
C GLU A 36 8.14 4.77 -1.64
N PHE A 37 9.25 4.74 -0.90
CA PHE A 37 9.33 5.36 0.44
C PHE A 37 9.95 6.75 0.44
N GLY A 38 10.72 7.12 -0.60
CA GLY A 38 11.50 8.36 -0.59
C GLY A 38 10.66 9.64 -0.54
N ASN A 39 9.44 9.59 -1.10
CA ASN A 39 8.55 10.75 -1.20
C ASN A 39 7.23 10.56 -0.45
N SER A 40 7.14 9.58 0.46
CA SER A 40 5.90 9.28 1.19
C SER A 40 6.17 9.01 2.66
N ASP A 41 5.33 9.58 3.50
CA ASP A 41 5.28 9.27 4.94
C ASP A 41 4.28 8.13 5.20
N ILE A 42 4.52 7.37 6.28
CA ILE A 42 3.66 6.26 6.71
C ILE A 42 2.87 6.67 7.94
N TYR A 43 1.55 6.47 7.92
CA TYR A 43 0.67 6.80 9.03
C TYR A 43 -0.16 5.59 9.46
N VAL A 44 -0.41 5.48 10.77
CA VAL A 44 -1.33 4.49 11.34
C VAL A 44 -2.77 5.03 11.28
N SER A 45 -3.71 4.20 10.85
CA SER A 45 -5.12 4.55 10.71
C SER A 45 -5.93 4.13 11.93
N LEU A 46 -6.49 5.10 12.66
CA LEU A 46 -7.26 4.85 13.89
C LEU A 46 -8.73 4.48 13.65
N ALA A 47 -9.30 4.83 12.50
CA ALA A 47 -10.74 4.70 12.22
C ALA A 47 -11.05 3.97 10.88
N GLY A 48 -10.16 3.07 10.46
CA GLY A 48 -10.23 2.38 9.17
C GLY A 48 -11.53 1.61 8.92
N LYS A 49 -12.02 0.86 9.92
CA LYS A 49 -13.28 0.10 9.81
C LYS A 49 -14.48 1.00 9.52
N LYS A 50 -14.72 1.99 10.38
CA LYS A 50 -15.88 2.89 10.30
C LYS A 50 -15.86 3.75 9.03
N LYS A 51 -14.70 4.31 8.66
CA LYS A 51 -14.60 5.24 7.52
C LYS A 51 -14.45 4.53 6.17
N HIS A 52 -13.71 3.43 6.11
CA HIS A 52 -13.24 2.83 4.86
C HIS A 52 -13.61 1.35 4.70
N GLY A 53 -14.38 0.76 5.62
CA GLY A 53 -14.77 -0.65 5.56
C GLY A 53 -13.59 -1.61 5.72
N ALA A 54 -12.50 -1.17 6.38
CA ALA A 54 -11.30 -1.98 6.55
C ALA A 54 -11.64 -3.33 7.24
N PRO A 55 -10.96 -4.44 6.91
CA PRO A 55 -11.19 -5.72 7.56
C PRO A 55 -10.77 -5.71 9.04
N THR A 56 -9.79 -4.88 9.41
CA THR A 56 -9.21 -4.81 10.76
C THR A 56 -8.99 -3.36 11.21
N ASN A 57 -8.65 -3.18 12.49
CA ASN A 57 -8.29 -1.87 13.06
C ASN A 57 -6.78 -1.55 12.91
N TYR A 58 -5.98 -2.51 12.45
CA TYR A 58 -4.52 -2.40 12.36
C TYR A 58 -4.08 -1.84 11.00
N GLY A 59 -4.77 -0.81 10.52
CA GLY A 59 -4.51 -0.23 9.21
C GLY A 59 -3.37 0.78 9.24
N PHE A 60 -2.61 0.86 8.15
CA PHE A 60 -1.66 1.95 7.88
C PHE A 60 -1.81 2.41 6.43
N CYS A 61 -1.30 3.58 6.09
CA CYS A 61 -1.28 4.08 4.72
C CYS A 61 -0.01 4.88 4.40
N PHE A 62 0.34 4.91 3.12
CA PHE A 62 1.31 5.83 2.56
C PHE A 62 0.58 7.13 2.18
N LYS A 63 1.12 8.26 2.60
CA LYS A 63 0.68 9.57 2.16
C LYS A 63 1.86 10.22 1.45
N PRO A 64 1.74 10.50 0.14
CA PRO A 64 2.76 11.25 -0.56
C PRO A 64 3.00 12.59 0.15
N ASN A 65 4.27 12.95 0.31
CA ASN A 65 4.66 14.28 0.70
C ASN A 65 4.07 15.24 -0.34
N LYS A 66 3.55 16.39 0.08
CA LYS A 66 3.15 17.41 -0.90
C LYS A 66 4.40 17.72 -1.72
N ALA A 67 4.45 17.25 -2.96
CA ALA A 67 5.32 17.85 -3.94
C ALA A 67 4.95 19.33 -3.93
N GLY A 68 5.90 20.19 -3.56
CA GLY A 68 5.65 21.63 -3.57
C GLY A 68 5.27 22.03 -4.99
N GLY A 69 3.99 22.26 -5.24
CA GLY A 69 3.45 22.79 -6.49
C GLY A 69 3.81 21.99 -7.76
N PRO A 70 3.31 22.43 -8.92
CA PRO A 70 3.84 21.94 -10.19
C PRO A 70 5.30 22.43 -10.31
N ARG A 71 6.21 21.52 -10.69
CA ARG A 71 7.45 21.91 -11.37
C ARG A 71 7.20 21.82 -12.87
#